data_AF-A0A5A7NS08-F1
#
_entry.id   AF-A0A5A7NS08-F1
#
_cell.length_a   1.000
_cell.length_b   1.000
_cell.length_c   1.000
_cell.angle_alpha   90.00
_cell.angle_beta   90.00
_cell.angle_gamma   90.00
#
_symmetry.space_group_name_H-M   'P 1'
#
loop_
_entity.id
_entity.type
_entity.pdbx_description
1 polymer ?
#
loop_
_entity_poly.entity_id
_entity_poly.type
_entity_poly.pdbx_seq_one_letter_code
_entity_poly.pdbx_strand_id
1 'polypeptide(L)' 'MDPVEAWLRTGPSRAWHTLVAGRMLVENGEPVAAALPEVLRRHRAAAAAMQNLA' A
#
# COMPACT_ATOMS: atom_id res chain seq x y z
N MET A 1 -7.17 20.66 18.92
CA MET A 1 -7.88 19.39 18.65
C MET A 1 -6.89 18.28 18.95
N ASP A 2 -7.27 17.26 19.71
CA ASP A 2 -6.40 16.12 19.99
C ASP A 2 -6.17 15.32 18.69
N PRO A 3 -4.91 15.16 18.22
CA PRO A 3 -4.63 14.42 16.99
C PRO A 3 -5.06 12.95 17.07
N VAL A 4 -5.06 12.34 18.25
CA VAL A 4 -5.52 10.96 18.45
C VAL A 4 -7.04 10.87 18.26
N GLU A 5 -7.82 11.75 18.91
CA GLU A 5 -9.27 11.78 18.71
C GLU A 5 -9.67 12.11 17.27
N ALA A 6 -8.97 13.05 16.64
CA ALA A 6 -9.22 13.38 15.23
C ALA A 6 -8.99 12.15 14.34
N TRP A 7 -7.91 11.41 14.58
CA TRP A 7 -7.58 10.22 13.81
C TRP A 7 -8.59 9.09 13.99
N LEU A 8 -9.13 8.89 15.19
CA LEU A 8 -10.18 7.90 15.44
C LEU A 8 -11.48 8.21 14.70
N ARG A 9 -11.79 9.49 14.46
CA ARG A 9 -13.02 9.91 13.76
C ARG A 9 -12.91 9.79 12.25
N THR A 10 -11.74 10.08 11.68
CA THR A 10 -11.56 10.16 10.22
C THR A 10 -10.83 8.96 9.63
N GLY A 11 -10.07 8.24 10.46
CA GLY A 11 -9.08 7.27 10.01
C GLY A 11 -7.89 7.92 9.30
N PRO A 12 -6.85 7.13 8.98
CA PRO A 12 -5.73 7.58 8.19
C PRO A 12 -6.11 7.70 6.70
N SER A 13 -5.52 8.66 5.99
CA SER A 13 -5.62 8.71 4.53
C SER A 13 -4.92 7.55 3.83
N ARG A 14 -3.87 7.00 4.46
CA ARG A 14 -3.09 5.82 4.02
C ARG A 14 -2.28 5.25 5.18
N ALA A 15 -1.73 4.05 5.00
CA ALA A 15 -0.65 3.57 5.85
C ALA A 15 0.59 4.46 5.64
N TRP A 16 1.21 4.93 6.74
CA TRP A 16 2.40 5.79 6.69
C TRP A 16 3.68 5.02 6.99
N HIS A 17 3.74 4.42 8.18
CA HIS A 17 4.83 3.53 8.58
C HIS A 17 4.22 2.23 9.09
N THR A 18 4.64 1.09 8.54
CA THR A 18 4.07 -0.21 8.90
C THR A 18 5.19 -1.21 9.07
N LEU A 19 5.29 -1.76 10.28
CA LEU A 19 6.25 -2.80 10.62
C LEU A 19 5.50 -4.08 10.98
N VAL A 20 5.96 -5.22 10.47
CA VAL A 20 5.45 -6.55 10.83
C VAL A 20 6.63 -7.40 11.24
N ALA A 21 6.57 -7.95 12.47
CA ALA A 21 7.68 -8.71 13.05
C ALA A 21 9.04 -7.99 12.96
N GLY A 22 9.04 -6.67 13.22
CA GLY A 22 10.25 -5.84 13.16
C GLY A 22 10.73 -5.46 11.75
N ARG A 23 10.05 -5.93 10.70
CA ARG A 23 10.39 -5.60 9.31
C ARG A 23 9.56 -4.43 8.79
N MET A 24 10.20 -3.39 8.26
CA MET A 24 9.54 -2.28 7.57
C MET A 24 8.88 -2.77 6.27
N LEU A 25 7.58 -2.53 6.12
CA LEU A 25 6.80 -2.85 4.91
C LEU A 25 6.31 -1.59 4.17
N VAL A 26 6.03 -0.51 4.91
CA VAL A 26 5.66 0.80 4.38
C VAL A 26 6.48 1.85 5.10
N GLU A 27 7.14 2.74 4.35
CA GLU A 27 7.93 3.85 4.88
C GLU A 27 7.52 5.13 4.16
N ASN A 28 7.29 6.22 4.90
CA ASN A 28 6.84 7.51 4.35
C ASN A 28 5.60 7.40 3.44
N GLY A 29 4.73 6.44 3.70
CA GLY A 29 3.53 6.20 2.90
C GLY A 29 3.74 5.38 1.62
N GLU A 30 4.95 4.88 1.40
CA GLU A 30 5.33 4.09 0.22
C GLU A 30 5.68 2.65 0.62
N PRO A 31 5.19 1.62 -0.10
CA PRO A 31 5.59 0.24 0.19
C PRO A 31 7.07 0.01 -0.20
N VAL A 32 7.86 -0.57 0.71
CA VAL A 32 9.31 -0.76 0.53
C VAL A 32 9.71 -2.15 0.03
N ALA A 33 8.74 -2.96 -0.41
CA ALA A 33 9.03 -4.30 -0.91
C ALA A 33 9.76 -4.26 -2.26
N ALA A 34 10.97 -4.80 -2.32
CA ALA A 34 11.79 -4.82 -3.55
C ALA A 34 11.09 -5.47 -4.76
N ALA A 35 10.20 -6.44 -4.52
CA ALA A 35 9.45 -7.13 -5.58
C ALA A 35 8.21 -6.36 -6.07
N LEU A 36 7.86 -5.23 -5.46
CA LEU A 36 6.63 -4.49 -5.77
C LEU A 36 6.48 -4.14 -7.26
N PRO A 37 7.51 -3.61 -7.96
CA PRO A 37 7.35 -3.24 -9.37
C PRO A 37 6.97 -4.44 -10.25
N GLU A 38 7.58 -5.60 -9.98
CA GLU A 38 7.33 -6.82 -10.73
C GLU A 38 5.95 -7.40 -10.44
N VAL A 39 5.51 -7.38 -9.17
CA VAL A 39 4.15 -7.79 -8.79
C VAL A 39 3.11 -6.91 -9.46
N LEU A 40 3.31 -5.59 -9.47
CA LEU A 40 2.41 -4.65 -10.14
C LEU A 40 2.38 -4.88 -11.66
N ARG A 41 3.53 -5.17 -12.29
CA ARG A 41 3.59 -5.51 -13.72
C ARG A 41 2.77 -6.76 -14.04
N ARG A 42 2.95 -7.83 -13.27
CA ARG A 42 2.18 -9.08 -13.42
C ARG A 42 0.69 -8.86 -13.19
N HIS A 43 0.34 -8.08 -12.17
CA HIS A 43 -1.05 -7.73 -11.87
C HIS A 43 -1.70 -7.00 -13.05
N ARG A 44 -1.04 -6.01 -13.64
CA ARG A 44 -1.55 -5.30 -14.83
C ARG A 44 -1.73 -6.23 -16.02
N ALA A 45 -0.78 -7.12 -16.29
CA ALA A 45 -0.90 -8.09 -17.38
C ALA A 45 -2.11 -9.03 -17.19
N ALA A 46 -2.29 -9.55 -15.97
CA ALA A 46 -3.44 -10.38 -15.63
C ALA A 46 -4.76 -9.62 -15.77
N ALA A 47 -4.81 -8.36 -15.30
CA ALA A 47 -5.99 -7.50 -15.44
C ALA A 47 -6.34 -7.24 -16.90
N ALA A 48 -5.36 -6.92 -17.75
CA ALA A 48 -5.58 -6.70 -19.19
C ALA A 48 -6.13 -7.94 -19.89
N ALA A 49 -5.60 -9.13 -19.58
CA ALA A 49 -6.11 -10.38 -20.11
C ALA A 49 -7.57 -10.63 -19.69
N MET A 50 -7.91 -10.41 -18.42
CA MET A 50 -9.30 -10.55 -17.93
C MET A 50 -10.26 -9.55 -18.56
N GLN A 51 -9.77 -8.35 -18.88
CA GLN A 51 -10.55 -7.27 -19.49
C GLN A 51 -10.64 -7.38 -21.02
N ASN A 52 -10.02 -8.38 -21.63
CA ASN A 52 -9.86 -8.52 -23.09
C ASN A 52 -9.23 -7.26 -23.74
N LEU A 53 -8.25 -6.66 -23.07
CA LEU A 53 -7.46 -5.51 -23.54
C LEU A 53 -6.06 -5.92 -24.02
N ALA A 54 -5.79 -7.23 -24.04
CA ALA A 54 -4.53 -7.82 -24.45
C ALA A 54 -4.44 -7.98 -25.97
#